data_AF-A0A3E0QMY7-F1
#
_entry.id   AF-A0A3E0QMY7-F1
#
_cell.length_a   1.000
_cell.length_b   1.000
_cell.length_c   1.000
_cell.angle_alpha   90.00
_cell.angle_beta   90.00
_cell.angle_gamma   90.00
#
_symmetry.space_group_name_H-M   'P 1'
#
loop_
_entity.id
_entity.type
_entity.pdbx_description
1 polymer ?
#
loop_
_entity_poly.entity_id
_entity_poly.type
_entity_poly.pdbx_seq_one_letter_code
_entity_poly.pdbx_strand_id
1 'polypeptide(L)' 'MKKFLEHPVLKILLNQYVLTGLLFAVWMVFLDANNYFIHSELDEQIESLEADIEFYETSIDNDREL' A
#
# COMPACT_ATOMS: atom_id res chain seq x y z
N MET A 1 9.73 -26.60 30.04
CA MET A 1 9.38 -25.43 29.20
C MET A 1 10.47 -24.33 29.21
N LYS A 2 11.76 -24.67 29.14
CA LYS A 2 12.85 -23.65 29.17
C LYS A 2 13.87 -23.77 28.03
N LYS A 3 13.74 -24.74 27.12
CA LYS A 3 14.68 -24.94 26.01
C LYS A 3 14.49 -23.98 24.83
N PHE A 4 13.37 -23.26 24.76
CA PHE A 4 13.12 -22.26 23.71
C PHE A 4 13.79 -20.90 23.98
N LEU A 5 14.34 -20.67 25.18
CA LEU A 5 14.96 -19.38 25.56
C LEU A 5 16.47 -19.33 25.33
N GLU A 6 17.08 -20.36 24.75
CA GLU A 6 18.54 -20.46 24.57
C GLU A 6 19.05 -19.81 23.29
N HIS A 7 18.18 -19.48 22.33
CA HIS A 7 18.61 -18.82 21.11
C HIS A 7 18.75 -17.30 21.29
N PRO A 8 19.93 -16.72 20.96
CA PRO A 8 20.19 -15.29 21.15
C PRO A 8 19.21 -14.41 20.37
N VAL A 9 18.69 -14.90 19.25
CA VAL A 9 17.68 -14.24 18.43
C VAL A 9 16.36 -14.03 19.19
N LEU A 10 15.92 -15.02 19.98
CA LEU A 10 14.68 -14.92 20.74
C LEU A 10 14.80 -13.95 21.91
N LYS A 11 15.99 -13.79 22.49
CA LYS A 11 16.26 -12.79 23.52
C LYS A 11 16.19 -11.36 22.98
N ILE A 12 16.62 -11.16 21.72
CA ILE A 12 16.51 -9.88 21.02
C ILE A 12 15.05 -9.60 20.65
N LEU A 13 14.34 -10.60 20.11
CA LEU A 13 12.93 -10.46 19.73
C LEU A 13 12.00 -10.22 20.92
N LEU A 14 12.28 -10.78 22.09
CA LEU A 14 11.51 -10.56 23.32
C LEU A 14 11.90 -9.28 24.08
N ASN A 15 12.82 -8.47 23.53
CA ASN A 15 13.13 -7.17 24.10
C ASN A 15 11.91 -6.23 23.90
N GLN A 16 11.44 -5.60 24.98
CA GLN A 16 10.32 -4.66 24.95
C GLN A 16 10.47 -3.58 23.87
N TYR A 17 11.70 -3.07 23.65
CA TYR A 17 11.96 -2.05 22.63
C TYR A 17 11.79 -2.60 21.20
N VAL A 18 12.17 -3.86 20.98
CA VAL A 18 12.02 -4.53 19.68
C VAL A 18 10.56 -4.90 19.43
N LEU A 19 9.84 -5.34 20.47
CA LEU A 19 8.41 -5.62 20.39
C LEU A 19 7.60 -4.34 20.11
N THR A 20 7.89 -3.24 20.80
CA THR A 20 7.25 -1.94 20.53
C THR A 20 7.60 -1.45 19.13
N GLY A 21 8.84 -1.62 18.67
CA GLY A 21 9.25 -1.28 17.31
C GLY A 21 8.56 -2.13 16.24
N LEU A 22 8.38 -3.44 16.48
CA LEU A 22 7.64 -4.34 15.59
C LEU A 22 6.15 -3.98 15.55
N LEU A 23 5.53 -3.70 16.69
CA LEU A 23 4.16 -3.22 16.76
C LEU A 23 3.98 -1.91 15.99
N PHE A 24 4.93 -0.98 16.13
CA PHE A 24 4.94 0.27 15.40
C PHE A 24 5.12 0.05 13.89
N ALA A 25 6.04 -0.83 13.47
CA ALA A 25 6.24 -1.15 12.06
C ALA A 25 5.00 -1.83 11.44
N VAL A 26 4.39 -2.78 12.16
CA VAL A 26 3.13 -3.41 11.75
C VAL A 26 2.02 -2.36 11.65
N TRP A 27 1.94 -1.43 12.60
CA TRP A 27 0.98 -0.32 12.54
C TRP A 27 1.20 0.57 11.30
N MET A 28 2.44 0.95 11.02
CA MET A 28 2.80 1.75 9.83
C MET A 28 2.56 1.02 8.51
N VAL A 29 2.59 -0.31 8.48
CA VAL A 29 2.38 -1.09 7.24
C VAL A 29 0.90 -1.45 7.02
N PHE A 30 0.15 -1.74 8.09
CA PHE A 30 -1.24 -2.23 7.98
C PHE A 30 -2.30 -1.18 8.32
N LEU A 31 -2.02 -0.25 9.24
CA LEU A 31 -2.98 0.75 9.72
C LEU A 31 -2.75 2.16 9.16
N ASP A 32 -1.56 2.47 8.65
CA ASP A 32 -1.32 3.68 7.85
C ASP A 32 -2.13 3.61 6.53
N ALA A 33 -2.61 4.77 6.07
CA ALA A 33 -3.30 4.93 4.79
C ALA A 33 -2.44 4.55 3.58
N ASN A 34 -1.11 4.46 3.70
CA ASN A 34 -0.22 3.94 2.66
C ASN A 34 -0.17 2.40 2.63
N ASN A 35 -1.33 1.76 2.74
CA ASN A 35 -1.45 0.32 2.62
C ASN A 35 -1.42 -0.07 1.13
N TYR A 36 -0.84 -1.22 0.82
CA TYR A 36 -0.77 -1.85 -0.50
C TYR A 36 -2.12 -1.84 -1.26
N PHE A 37 -3.24 -1.84 -0.54
CA PHE A 37 -4.60 -1.77 -1.08
C PHE A 37 -4.92 -0.47 -1.84
N ILE A 38 -4.28 0.65 -1.51
CA ILE A 38 -4.58 1.95 -2.13
C ILE A 38 -3.99 2.03 -3.54
N HIS A 39 -2.93 1.29 -3.86
CA HIS A 39 -2.34 1.30 -5.20
C HIS A 39 -3.31 0.79 -6.27
N SER A 40 -4.06 -0.29 -6.02
CA SER A 40 -5.05 -0.76 -7.00
C SER A 40 -6.19 0.24 -7.21
N GLU A 41 -6.58 0.97 -6.16
CA GLU A 41 -7.61 2.01 -6.26
C GLU A 41 -7.10 3.25 -7.02
N LEU A 42 -5.81 3.59 -6.89
CA LEU A 42 -5.20 4.65 -7.69
C LEU A 42 -5.05 4.24 -9.16
N ASP A 43 -4.64 2.99 -9.42
CA ASP A 43 -4.51 2.49 -10.80
C ASP A 43 -5.86 2.50 -11.53
N GLU A 44 -6.94 2.07 -10.87
CA GLU A 44 -8.30 2.12 -11.42
C GLU A 44 -8.76 3.57 -11.69
N GLN A 45 -8.41 4.50 -10.79
CA GLN A 45 -8.69 5.92 -11.01
C GLN A 45 -7.91 6.48 -12.20
N ILE A 46 -6.64 6.09 -12.37
CA ILE A 46 -5.82 6.49 -13.52
C ILE A 46 -6.45 5.97 -14.83
N GLU A 47 -6.83 4.69 -14.89
CA GLU A 47 -7.45 4.10 -16.08
C GLU A 47 -8.77 4.82 -16.43
N SER A 48 -9.58 5.15 -15.44
CA SER A 48 -10.83 5.91 -15.65
C SER A 48 -10.57 7.31 -16.22
N LEU A 49 -9.55 8.02 -15.71
CA LEU A 49 -9.18 9.35 -16.19
C LEU A 49 -8.64 9.30 -17.62
N GLU A 50 -7.84 8.28 -17.97
CA GLU A 50 -7.33 8.08 -19.32
C GLU A 50 -8.48 7.81 -20.31
N ALA A 51 -9.45 6.98 -19.92
CA ALA A 51 -10.63 6.70 -20.74
C ALA A 51 -11.49 7.97 -20.96
N ASP A 52 -11.66 8.79 -19.93
CA ASP A 52 -12.38 10.08 -20.04
C ASP A 52 -11.66 11.03 -21.00
N ILE A 53 -10.33 11.13 -20.91
CA ILE A 53 -9.52 11.95 -21.82
C ILE A 53 -9.72 11.47 -23.27
N GLU A 54 -9.58 10.17 -23.53
CA GLU A 54 -9.74 9.60 -24.87
C GLU A 54 -11.15 9.87 -25.44
N PHE A 55 -12.18 9.74 -24.60
CA PHE A 55 -13.56 10.03 -24.98
C PHE A 55 -13.75 11.50 -25.38
N TYR A 56 -13.22 12.44 -24.59
CA TYR A 56 -13.33 13.87 -24.89
C TYR A 56 -12.52 14.28 -26.12
N GLU A 57 -11.30 13.77 -26.28
CA GLU A 57 -10.49 14.01 -27.47
C GLU A 57 -11.19 13.52 -28.74
N THR A 58 -11.71 12.29 -28.72
CA THR A 58 -12.46 11.72 -29.84
C THR A 58 -13.73 12.52 -30.16
N SER A 59 -14.42 13.00 -29.14
CA SER A 59 -15.62 13.83 -29.31
C SER A 59 -15.30 15.18 -29.95
N ILE A 60 -14.21 15.83 -29.52
CA ILE A 60 -13.74 17.08 -30.11
C ILE A 60 -13.34 16.89 -31.57
N ASP A 61 -12.64 15.80 -31.90
CA ASP A 61 -12.22 15.54 -33.28
C ASP A 61 -13.40 15.25 -34.20
N ASN A 62 -14.39 14.47 -33.75
CA ASN A 62 -15.63 14.25 -34.50
C ASN A 62 -16.41 15.56 -34.75
N ASP A 63 -16.48 16.44 -33.76
CA ASP A 63 -17.13 17.76 -33.91
C ASP A 63 -16.37 18.68 -34.87
N ARG A 64 -15.06 18.49 -35.05
CA ARG A 64 -14.22 19.28 -35.98
C ARG A 64 -14.21 18.74 -37.41
N GLU A 65 -14.50 17.46 -37.60
CA GLU A 65 -14.66 16.85 -38.92
C GLU A 65 -16.07 17.07 -39.52
N LEU A 66 -17.05 17.46 -38.70
CA LEU A 66 -18.39 17.92 -39.09
C LEU A 66 -18.40 19.36 -39.64
#